data_AF-A0A5F7ZXD9-F1
#
_entry.id   AF-A0A5F7ZXD9-F1
#
_cell.length_a   1.000
_cell.length_b   1.000
_cell.length_c   1.000
_cell.angle_alpha   90.00
_cell.angle_beta   90.00
_cell.angle_gamma   90.00
#
_symmetry.space_group_name_H-M   'P 1'
#
loop_
_entity.id
_entity.type
_entity.pdbx_description
1 polymer ?
#
loop_
_entity_poly.entity_id
_entity_poly.type
_entity_poly.pdbx_seq_one_letter_code
_entity_poly.pdbx_strand_id
1 'polypeptide(L)'
;NLPTDQLHNQCISWRIYPYCDVFLICFSLVSPASFENVRAKWYPEVRHHRPNTPIILVGTKLELRDDKDTIEKLKKKLTPITYLQGLAIAKETGAVKYLECLAFTQ
;
A
#
# COMPACT_ATOMS: atom_id res chain seq x y z
N ASN A 1 -14.88 20.37 -14.42
CA ASN A 1 -15.21 20.53 -12.99
C ASN A 1 -15.31 19.17 -12.34
N LEU A 2 -14.17 18.58 -11.98
CA LEU A 2 -14.15 17.40 -11.11
C LEU A 2 -14.19 17.91 -9.66
N PRO A 3 -15.04 17.35 -8.79
CA PRO A 3 -15.28 17.90 -7.47
C PRO A 3 -14.04 17.75 -6.57
N THR A 4 -13.73 18.83 -5.88
CA THR A 4 -12.58 19.06 -4.98
C THR A 4 -12.57 18.19 -3.71
N ASP A 5 -13.54 17.30 -3.54
CA ASP A 5 -13.83 16.60 -2.27
C ASP A 5 -13.12 15.24 -2.09
N GLN A 6 -12.25 14.83 -3.01
CA GLN A 6 -11.44 13.60 -2.86
C GLN A 6 -10.01 13.84 -2.35
N LEU A 7 -9.63 15.09 -2.09
CA LEU A 7 -8.24 15.46 -1.78
C LEU A 7 -7.86 15.32 -0.29
N HIS A 8 -8.78 14.91 0.58
CA HIS A 8 -8.54 14.97 2.03
C HIS A 8 -7.65 13.85 2.60
N ASN A 9 -6.92 13.07 1.77
CA ASN A 9 -6.04 12.01 2.29
C ASN A 9 -4.84 11.69 1.38
N GLN A 10 -4.30 12.67 0.65
CA GLN A 10 -3.08 12.47 -0.16
C GLN A 10 -2.00 13.42 0.30
N CYS A 11 -1.03 12.93 1.08
CA CYS A 11 0.21 13.65 1.39
C CYS A 11 1.12 13.86 0.14
N ILE A 12 0.62 13.61 -1.08
CA ILE A 12 1.40 13.67 -2.31
C ILE A 12 0.75 14.70 -3.24
N SER A 13 1.39 15.85 -3.43
CA SER A 13 0.96 16.82 -4.42
C SER A 13 1.17 16.25 -5.82
N TRP A 14 0.11 16.10 -6.63
CA TRP A 14 0.20 15.66 -8.05
C TRP A 14 1.25 16.44 -8.86
N ARG A 15 1.62 17.65 -8.43
CA ARG A 15 2.69 18.46 -9.02
C ARG A 15 4.07 17.78 -9.01
N ILE A 16 4.32 16.82 -8.12
CA ILE A 16 5.63 16.14 -8.03
C ILE A 16 5.70 14.86 -8.88
N TYR A 17 4.56 14.29 -9.28
CA TYR A 17 4.48 13.04 -10.05
C TYR A 17 5.32 13.04 -11.34
N PRO A 18 5.42 14.14 -12.11
CA PRO A 18 6.27 14.20 -13.30
C PRO A 18 7.77 13.96 -13.03
N TYR A 19 8.23 14.26 -11.81
CA TYR A 19 9.62 14.13 -11.39
C TYR A 19 9.90 12.80 -10.65
N CYS A 20 8.89 11.95 -10.46
CA CYS A 20 9.05 10.66 -9.84
C CYS A 20 9.44 9.60 -10.88
N ASP A 21 10.58 8.96 -10.66
CA ASP A 21 11.09 7.83 -11.45
C ASP A 21 10.58 6.48 -10.95
N VAL A 22 10.12 6.42 -9.69
CA VAL A 22 9.55 5.22 -9.05
C VAL A 22 8.50 5.64 -8.03
N PHE A 23 7.45 4.83 -7.87
CA PHE A 23 6.46 4.97 -6.81
C PHE A 23 6.55 3.81 -5.82
N LEU A 24 6.42 4.13 -4.54
CA LEU A 24 6.23 3.13 -3.48
C LEU A 24 4.77 3.18 -3.06
N ILE A 25 4.07 2.05 -3.19
CA ILE A 25 2.74 1.89 -2.60
C ILE A 25 2.91 1.06 -1.34
N CYS A 26 2.64 1.67 -0.20
CA CYS A 26 2.79 1.04 1.10
C CYS A 26 1.43 0.66 1.68
N PHE A 27 1.37 -0.50 2.33
CA PHE A 27 0.24 -0.91 3.16
C PHE A 27 0.76 -1.53 4.47
N SER A 28 -0.09 -1.58 5.49
CA SER A 28 0.25 -2.20 6.78
C SER A 28 -0.17 -3.67 6.77
N LEU A 29 0.74 -4.57 7.08
CA LEU A 29 0.48 -6.01 7.14
C LEU A 29 -0.61 -6.37 8.16
N VAL A 30 -0.79 -5.54 9.19
CA VAL A 30 -1.86 -5.69 10.19
C VAL A 30 -3.07 -4.78 9.96
N SER A 31 -3.24 -4.25 8.74
CA SER A 31 -4.42 -3.46 8.39
C SER A 31 -4.97 -3.90 7.03
N PRO A 32 -5.91 -4.87 7.01
CA PRO A 32 -6.52 -5.35 5.77
C PRO A 32 -7.18 -4.23 4.94
N ALA A 33 -7.76 -3.22 5.58
CA ALA A 33 -8.31 -2.06 4.88
C ALA A 33 -7.24 -1.27 4.11
N SER A 34 -6.03 -1.14 4.66
CA SER A 34 -4.92 -0.49 3.94
C SER A 34 -4.45 -1.30 2.73
N PHE A 35 -4.54 -2.63 2.82
CA PHE A 35 -4.22 -3.55 1.73
C PHE A 35 -5.26 -3.48 0.60
N GLU A 36 -6.55 -3.42 0.95
CA GLU A 36 -7.64 -3.22 -0.02
C GLU A 36 -7.51 -1.89 -0.77
N ASN A 37 -7.08 -0.83 -0.08
CA ASN A 37 -6.86 0.48 -0.67
C ASN A 37 -5.76 0.49 -1.75
N VAL A 38 -4.84 -0.48 -1.77
CA VAL A 38 -3.85 -0.62 -2.85
C VAL A 38 -4.57 -0.76 -4.19
N ARG A 39 -5.52 -1.69 -4.28
CA ARG A 39 -6.30 -1.94 -5.50
C ARG A 39 -7.36 -0.87 -5.72
N ALA A 40 -8.05 -0.47 -4.66
CA ALA A 40 -9.21 0.41 -4.78
C ALA A 40 -8.86 1.87 -5.05
N LYS A 41 -7.68 2.33 -4.62
CA LYS A 41 -7.31 3.75 -4.67
C LYS A 41 -5.92 3.99 -5.24
N TRP A 42 -4.88 3.46 -4.58
CA TRP A 42 -3.51 3.91 -4.82
C TRP A 42 -2.97 3.49 -6.18
N TYR A 43 -3.19 2.23 -6.58
CA TYR A 43 -2.77 1.75 -7.88
C TYR A 43 -3.47 2.49 -9.03
N PRO A 44 -4.82 2.62 -9.06
CA PRO A 44 -5.51 3.40 -10.08
C PRO A 44 -5.05 4.86 -10.17
N GLU A 45 -4.83 5.52 -9.02
CA GLU A 45 -4.38 6.91 -8.95
C GLU A 45 -3.00 7.12 -9.58
N VAL A 46 -2.03 6.26 -9.24
CA VAL A 46 -0.68 6.31 -9.82
C VAL A 46 -0.75 6.02 -11.32
N ARG A 47 -1.50 5.00 -11.74
CA ARG A 47 -1.60 4.66 -13.17
C ARG A 47 -2.32 5.71 -14.00
N HIS A 48 -3.28 6.42 -13.42
CA HIS A 48 -3.96 7.53 -14.08
C HIS A 48 -3.00 8.67 -14.44
N HIS A 49 -2.10 9.04 -13.51
CA HIS A 49 -1.15 10.13 -13.72
C HIS A 49 0.17 9.70 -14.38
N ARG A 50 0.59 8.45 -14.15
CA ARG A 50 1.91 7.89 -14.52
C ARG A 50 1.78 6.41 -14.94
N PRO A 51 1.28 6.14 -16.16
CA PRO A 51 0.97 4.78 -16.61
C PRO A 51 2.21 3.86 -16.66
N ASN A 52 3.38 4.42 -17.01
CA ASN A 52 4.60 3.65 -17.27
C ASN A 52 5.62 3.68 -16.14
N THR A 53 5.38 4.44 -15.07
CA THR A 53 6.37 4.55 -13.99
C THR A 53 6.38 3.28 -13.14
N PRO A 54 7.56 2.69 -12.85
CA PRO A 54 7.67 1.51 -11.98
C PRO A 54 7.04 1.71 -10.61
N ILE A 55 6.39 0.66 -10.10
CA ILE A 55 5.81 0.63 -8.76
C ILE A 55 6.49 -0.47 -7.95
N ILE A 56 6.91 -0.15 -6.74
CA ILE A 56 7.32 -1.13 -5.72
C ILE A 56 6.20 -1.20 -4.69
N LEU A 57 5.69 -2.40 -4.43
CA LEU A 57 4.71 -2.64 -3.38
C LEU A 57 5.43 -2.97 -2.07
N VAL A 58 5.05 -2.32 -0.97
CA VAL A 58 5.70 -2.49 0.33
C VAL A 58 4.68 -2.84 1.42
N GLY A 59 4.84 -4.01 2.04
CA GLY A 59 4.18 -4.38 3.28
C GLY A 59 4.96 -3.84 4.48
N THR A 60 4.31 -3.08 5.35
CA THR A 60 4.94 -2.45 6.53
C THR A 60 4.45 -3.09 7.83
N LYS A 61 5.17 -2.85 8.92
CA LYS A 61 4.87 -3.36 10.26
C LYS A 61 4.96 -4.88 10.36
N LEU A 62 6.01 -5.45 9.75
CA LEU A 62 6.24 -6.89 9.72
C LEU A 62 6.30 -7.49 11.13
N GLU A 63 6.87 -6.77 12.09
CA GLU A 63 6.96 -7.19 13.49
C GLU A 63 5.59 -7.46 14.14
N LEU A 64 4.53 -6.83 13.66
CA LEU A 64 3.19 -6.98 14.22
C LEU A 64 2.40 -8.14 13.61
N ARG A 65 2.90 -8.78 12.54
CA ARG A 65 2.19 -9.88 11.88
C ARG A 65 1.90 -11.04 12.82
N ASP A 66 2.85 -11.35 13.70
CA ASP A 66 2.78 -12.46 14.65
C ASP A 66 2.55 -11.98 16.09
N ASP A 67 2.30 -10.68 16.30
CA ASP A 67 2.04 -10.09 17.60
C ASP A 67 0.61 -10.43 18.07
N LYS A 68 0.50 -11.12 19.21
CA LYS A 68 -0.77 -11.63 19.72
C LYS A 68 -1.76 -10.50 20.03
N ASP A 69 -1.30 -9.43 20.66
CA ASP A 69 -2.15 -8.30 21.02
C ASP A 69 -2.71 -7.62 19.76
N THR A 70 -1.88 -7.49 18.72
CA THR A 70 -2.30 -6.95 17.43
C THR A 70 -3.30 -7.87 16.73
N ILE A 71 -3.07 -9.18 16.73
CA ILE A 71 -3.99 -10.17 16.16
C ILE A 71 -5.34 -10.14 16.89
N GLU A 72 -5.35 -10.04 18.22
CA GLU A 72 -6.58 -9.96 19.02
C GLU A 72 -7.38 -8.67 18.77
N LYS A 73 -6.67 -7.55 18.51
CA LYS A 73 -7.29 -6.26 18.16
C LYS A 73 -7.91 -6.26 16.77
N LEU A 74 -7.50 -7.16 15.88
CA LEU A 74 -8.19 -7.34 14.61
C LEU A 74 -9.61 -7.87 14.87
N LYS A 75 -10.59 -7.38 14.10
CA LYS A 75 -11.97 -7.89 14.18
C LYS A 75 -11.92 -9.41 14.02
N LYS A 76 -12.77 -10.17 14.74
CA LYS A 76 -12.79 -11.65 14.81
C LYS A 76 -12.71 -12.43 13.46
N LYS A 77 -12.87 -11.77 12.31
CA LYS A 77 -12.81 -12.36 10.96
C LYS A 77 -11.64 -11.86 10.10
N LEU A 78 -10.83 -10.94 10.62
CA LEU A 78 -9.71 -10.35 9.91
C LEU A 78 -8.41 -10.98 10.40
N THR A 79 -7.51 -11.25 9.46
CA THR A 79 -6.18 -11.78 9.73
C THR A 79 -5.13 -10.83 9.15
N PRO A 80 -3.91 -10.83 9.71
CA PRO A 80 -2.79 -10.15 9.10
C PRO A 80 -2.56 -10.63 7.66
N ILE A 81 -2.11 -9.72 6.81
CA ILE A 81 -1.81 -10.00 5.41
C ILE A 81 -0.57 -10.89 5.34
N THR A 82 -0.75 -12.04 4.69
CA THR A 82 0.31 -13.00 4.42
C THR A 82 1.19 -12.54 3.27
N TYR A 83 2.43 -13.05 3.23
CA TYR A 83 3.36 -12.79 2.14
C TYR A 83 2.77 -13.15 0.76
N LEU A 84 2.04 -14.28 0.68
CA LEU A 84 1.41 -14.73 -0.56
C LEU A 84 0.31 -13.80 -1.05
N GLN A 85 -0.49 -13.23 -0.14
CA GLN A 85 -1.49 -12.22 -0.51
C GLN A 85 -0.81 -10.97 -1.06
N GLY A 86 0.26 -10.50 -0.39
CA GLY A 86 1.07 -9.37 -0.86
C GLY A 86 1.65 -9.60 -2.25
N LEU A 87 2.24 -10.78 -2.49
CA LEU A 87 2.74 -11.19 -3.81
C LEU A 87 1.64 -11.23 -4.87
N ALA A 88 0.46 -11.74 -4.54
CA ALA A 88 -0.66 -11.82 -5.48
C ALA A 88 -1.08 -10.42 -5.96
N ILE A 89 -1.20 -9.45 -5.04
CA ILE A 89 -1.51 -8.05 -5.39
C ILE A 89 -0.36 -7.40 -6.16
N ALA A 90 0.89 -7.66 -5.80
CA ALA A 90 2.04 -7.13 -6.55
C ALA A 90 2.01 -7.60 -8.01
N LYS A 91 1.72 -8.89 -8.24
CA LYS A 91 1.58 -9.45 -9.59
C LYS A 91 0.41 -8.83 -10.34
N GLU A 92 -0.74 -8.68 -9.69
CA GLU A 92 -1.95 -8.11 -10.30
C GLU A 92 -1.78 -6.63 -10.68
N THR A 93 -1.09 -5.86 -9.84
CA THR A 93 -0.84 -4.42 -10.06
C THR A 93 0.38 -4.16 -10.97
N GLY A 94 1.06 -5.20 -11.45
CA GLY A 94 2.28 -5.06 -12.24
C GLY A 94 3.39 -4.34 -11.48
N ALA A 95 3.45 -4.48 -10.15
CA ALA A 95 4.56 -3.99 -9.36
C ALA A 95 5.85 -4.73 -9.75
N VAL A 96 6.95 -4.01 -9.90
CA VAL A 96 8.24 -4.60 -10.30
C VAL A 96 8.87 -5.41 -9.17
N LYS A 97 8.48 -5.13 -7.93
CA LYS A 97 8.92 -5.86 -6.74
C LYS A 97 7.91 -5.74 -5.61
N TYR A 98 7.85 -6.80 -4.79
CA TYR A 98 7.19 -6.78 -3.49
C TYR A 98 8.24 -6.92 -2.38
N LEU A 99 8.16 -6.06 -1.37
CA LEU A 99 9.03 -6.06 -0.20
C LEU A 99 8.19 -6.00 1.07
N GLU A 100 8.71 -6.56 2.16
CA GLU A 100 8.16 -6.37 3.50
C GLU A 100 9.23 -5.78 4.41
N CYS A 101 8.84 -4.85 5.28
CA CYS A 101 9.76 -4.23 6.23
C CYS A 101 9.14 -4.09 7.62
N LEU A 102 10.03 -4.15 8.60
CA LEU A 102 9.79 -3.79 9.99
C LEU A 102 10.30 -2.36 10.24
N ALA A 103 9.71 -1.68 11.22
CA ALA A 103 10.26 -0.41 11.67
C ALA A 103 11.60 -0.64 12.37
N PHE A 104 12.66 -0.03 11.85
CA PHE A 104 13.93 0.08 12.57
C PHE A 104 13.90 1.38 13.37
N THR A 105 13.94 1.29 14.69
CA THR A 105 14.22 2.44 15.57
C THR A 105 15.73 2.70 15.55
N GLN A 106 16.13 3.86 15.03
CA GLN A 106 17.51 4.35 15.08
C GLN A 106 17.65 5.41 16.18
#